data_AF-A0A6N7FRG6-F1
#
_entry.id   AF-A0A6N7FRG6-F1
#
_cell.length_a   1.000
_cell.length_b   1.000
_cell.length_c   1.000
_cell.angle_alpha   90.00
_cell.angle_beta   90.00
_cell.angle_gamma   90.00
#
_symmetry.space_group_name_H-M   'P 1'
#
loop_
_entity.id
_entity.type
_entity.pdbx_description
1 polymer ?
#
loop_
_entity_poly.entity_id
_entity_poly.type
_entity_poly.pdbx_seq_one_letter_code
_entity_poly.pdbx_strand_id
1 'polypeptide(L)'
;MLILAAVVAVVLVVVIALVAVGGVVARLRTEPPRQVFEHDEALEFVAQALPDSTTAQLGYEDVQRILRFHLDYLYSKGVARSGGDLQLGPGVRVVDPQEAQAYVLRRAALVDFYPNRTHVVEVIASQLAYFEAIGAVSEVEGPDLEELEAEQHQHDRAEPQPPPVDGNGGPA
;
A
#
# COMPACT_ATOMS: atom_id res chain seq x y z
N MET A 1 -25.64 51.57 18.61
CA MET A 1 -25.55 50.36 19.45
C MET A 1 -26.00 49.10 18.71
N LEU A 2 -27.21 49.05 18.13
CA LEU A 2 -27.69 47.87 17.39
C LEU A 2 -26.83 47.51 16.17
N ILE A 3 -26.43 48.50 15.36
CA ILE A 3 -25.58 48.27 14.17
C ILE A 3 -24.20 47.72 14.58
N LEU A 4 -23.59 48.29 15.62
CA LEU A 4 -22.31 47.81 16.15
C LEU A 4 -22.41 46.36 16.64
N ALA A 5 -23.47 46.04 17.40
CA ALA A 5 -23.70 44.68 17.87
C ALA A 5 -23.93 43.70 16.70
N ALA A 6 -24.65 44.11 15.66
CA ALA A 6 -24.87 43.29 14.46
C ALA A 6 -23.55 43.03 13.70
N VAL A 7 -22.71 44.06 13.54
CA VAL A 7 -21.39 43.91 12.90
C VAL A 7 -20.50 42.96 13.70
N VAL A 8 -20.46 43.10 15.03
CA VAL A 8 -19.70 42.20 15.91
C VAL A 8 -20.18 40.76 15.79
N ALA A 9 -21.50 40.53 15.77
CA ALA A 9 -22.07 39.21 15.60
C ALA A 9 -21.69 38.57 14.26
N VAL A 10 -21.76 39.33 13.17
CA VAL A 10 -21.37 38.84 11.83
C VAL A 10 -19.89 38.49 11.79
N VAL A 11 -19.02 39.35 12.33
CA VAL A 11 -17.58 39.09 12.38
C VAL A 11 -17.28 37.83 13.19
N LEU A 12 -17.94 37.65 14.34
CA LEU A 12 -17.77 36.46 15.19
C LEU A 12 -18.14 35.17 14.43
N VAL A 13 -19.29 35.16 13.74
CA VAL A 13 -19.74 34.01 12.94
C VAL A 13 -18.74 33.68 11.83
N VAL A 14 -18.26 34.70 11.11
CA VAL A 14 -17.27 34.52 10.04
C VAL A 14 -15.97 33.93 10.60
N VAL A 15 -15.48 34.43 11.73
CA VAL A 15 -14.26 33.91 12.37
C VAL A 15 -14.44 32.44 12.78
N ILE A 16 -15.55 32.08 13.42
CA ILE A 16 -15.83 30.70 13.81
C ILE A 16 -15.90 29.79 12.58
N ALA A 17 -16.58 30.22 11.51
CA ALA A 17 -16.67 29.48 10.26
C ALA A 17 -15.30 29.26 9.61
N LEU A 18 -14.46 30.30 9.55
CA LEU A 18 -13.11 30.22 9.00
C LEU A 18 -12.21 29.28 9.82
N VAL A 19 -12.32 29.30 11.15
CA VAL A 19 -11.55 28.38 12.02
C VAL A 19 -12.00 26.94 11.81
N ALA A 20 -13.31 26.69 11.72
CA ALA A 20 -13.84 25.35 11.48
C ALA A 20 -13.42 24.80 10.11
N VAL A 21 -13.62 25.57 9.03
CA VAL A 21 -13.22 25.18 7.67
C VAL A 21 -11.71 25.08 7.58
N GLY A 22 -10.97 26.06 8.10
CA GLY A 22 -9.51 26.09 8.10
C GLY A 22 -8.90 24.91 8.84
N GLY A 23 -9.47 24.51 9.98
CA GLY A 23 -9.02 23.33 10.74
C GLY A 23 -9.23 22.03 9.97
N VAL A 24 -10.40 21.87 9.33
CA VAL A 24 -10.69 20.69 8.50
C VAL A 24 -9.81 20.66 7.25
N VAL A 25 -9.66 21.79 6.57
CA VAL A 25 -8.80 21.91 5.37
C VAL A 25 -7.34 21.67 5.73
N ALA A 26 -6.85 22.22 6.85
CA ALA A 26 -5.50 21.95 7.33
C ALA A 26 -5.31 20.46 7.61
N ARG A 27 -6.27 19.82 8.28
CA ARG A 27 -6.24 18.38 8.55
C ARG A 27 -6.22 17.54 7.27
N LEU A 28 -7.03 17.90 6.27
CA LEU A 28 -7.06 17.21 4.98
C LEU A 28 -5.82 17.48 4.12
N ARG A 29 -5.14 18.61 4.29
CA ARG A 29 -3.85 18.89 3.63
C ARG A 29 -2.71 18.06 4.22
N THR A 30 -2.82 17.62 5.47
CA THR A 30 -1.81 16.78 6.11
C THR A 30 -2.00 15.29 5.80
N GLU A 31 -3.16 14.89 5.27
CA GLU A 31 -3.35 13.53 4.78
C GLU A 31 -2.58 13.38 3.46
N PRO A 32 -1.58 12.48 3.37
CA PRO A 32 -0.87 12.23 2.12
C PRO A 32 -1.87 11.91 1.01
N PRO A 33 -1.65 12.38 -0.24
CA PRO A 33 -2.53 12.03 -1.36
C PRO A 33 -2.69 10.51 -1.41
N ARG A 34 -3.92 10.04 -1.21
CA ARG A 34 -4.22 8.62 -1.20
C ARG A 34 -4.19 8.12 -2.63
N GLN A 35 -3.09 7.51 -3.02
CA GLN A 35 -2.92 6.99 -4.37
C GLN A 35 -3.73 5.71 -4.52
N VAL A 36 -4.66 5.72 -5.47
CA VAL A 36 -5.52 4.58 -5.77
C VAL A 36 -4.80 3.74 -6.81
N PHE A 37 -4.58 2.47 -6.48
CA PHE A 37 -4.07 1.51 -7.45
C PHE A 37 -5.17 1.16 -8.46
N GLU A 38 -4.92 1.45 -9.74
CA GLU A 38 -5.78 1.03 -10.84
C GLU A 38 -5.15 -0.16 -11.57
N HIS A 39 -5.83 -1.30 -11.53
CA HIS A 39 -5.27 -2.57 -12.00
C HIS A 39 -4.93 -2.56 -13.50
N ASP A 40 -5.82 -2.01 -14.32
CA ASP A 40 -5.65 -2.00 -15.78
C ASP A 40 -4.51 -1.04 -16.20
N GLU A 41 -4.41 0.11 -15.55
CA GLU A 41 -3.33 1.08 -15.76
C GLU A 41 -1.97 0.49 -15.35
N ALA A 42 -1.91 -0.14 -14.18
CA ALA A 42 -0.69 -0.79 -13.70
C ALA A 42 -0.23 -1.90 -14.65
N LEU A 43 -1.16 -2.69 -15.17
CA LEU A 43 -0.86 -3.77 -16.11
C LEU A 43 -0.32 -3.23 -17.43
N GLU A 44 -0.91 -2.15 -17.96
CA GLU A 44 -0.40 -1.48 -19.16
C GLU A 44 0.99 -0.90 -18.92
N PHE A 45 1.20 -0.19 -17.80
CA PHE A 45 2.50 0.37 -17.43
C PHE A 45 3.57 -0.73 -17.33
N VAL A 46 3.28 -1.82 -16.63
CA VAL A 46 4.22 -2.93 -16.45
C VAL A 46 4.51 -3.59 -17.79
N ALA A 47 3.50 -3.86 -18.61
CA ALA A 47 3.70 -4.47 -19.93
C ALA A 47 4.61 -3.63 -20.83
N GLN A 48 4.55 -2.29 -20.74
CA GLN A 48 5.41 -1.37 -21.48
C GLN A 48 6.83 -1.24 -20.89
N ALA A 49 6.98 -1.46 -19.59
CA ALA A 49 8.26 -1.34 -18.89
C ALA A 49 9.10 -2.64 -18.91
N LEU A 50 8.52 -3.77 -19.28
CA LEU A 50 9.20 -5.05 -19.29
C LEU A 50 10.22 -5.17 -20.44
N PRO A 51 11.35 -5.87 -20.22
CA PRO A 51 12.29 -6.19 -21.29
C PRO A 51 11.67 -7.07 -22.39
N ASP A 52 12.11 -6.88 -23.63
CA ASP A 52 11.66 -7.67 -24.79
C ASP A 52 11.85 -9.19 -24.59
N SER A 53 12.92 -9.60 -23.90
CA SER A 53 13.19 -11.01 -23.57
C SER A 53 12.11 -11.64 -22.70
N THR A 54 11.44 -10.83 -21.89
CA THR A 54 10.45 -11.22 -20.90
C THR A 54 9.08 -11.22 -21.52
N THR A 55 8.71 -10.16 -22.25
CA THR A 55 7.44 -10.08 -23.00
C THR A 55 7.35 -11.12 -24.13
N ALA A 56 8.48 -11.58 -24.67
CA ALA A 56 8.51 -12.68 -25.64
C ALA A 56 8.10 -14.05 -25.03
N GLN A 57 8.24 -14.22 -23.72
CA GLN A 57 7.98 -15.48 -23.03
C GLN A 57 6.78 -15.44 -22.08
N LEU A 58 6.39 -14.24 -21.64
CA LEU A 58 5.35 -14.01 -20.66
C LEU A 58 4.14 -13.37 -21.34
N GLY A 59 2.99 -14.04 -21.28
CA GLY A 59 1.75 -13.48 -21.82
C GLY A 59 1.19 -12.36 -20.94
N TYR A 60 0.28 -11.55 -21.51
CA TYR A 60 -0.40 -10.48 -20.78
C TYR A 60 -1.17 -10.99 -19.54
N GLU A 61 -1.85 -12.13 -19.67
CA GLU A 61 -2.56 -12.84 -18.58
C GLU A 61 -1.61 -13.37 -17.50
N ASP A 62 -0.37 -13.69 -17.86
CA ASP A 62 0.64 -14.18 -16.92
C ASP A 62 1.20 -13.02 -16.09
N VAL A 63 1.46 -11.87 -16.73
CA VAL A 63 1.81 -10.61 -16.05
C VAL A 63 0.69 -10.24 -15.08
N GLN A 64 -0.57 -10.25 -15.52
CA GLN A 64 -1.72 -9.95 -14.68
C GLN A 64 -1.79 -10.86 -13.44
N ARG A 65 -1.52 -12.17 -13.62
CA ARG A 65 -1.47 -13.12 -12.50
C ARG A 65 -0.37 -12.78 -11.51
N ILE A 66 0.83 -12.46 -11.98
CA ILE A 66 1.96 -12.09 -11.12
C ILE A 66 1.65 -10.82 -10.33
N LEU A 67 1.10 -9.79 -10.99
CA LEU A 67 0.65 -8.54 -10.34
C LEU A 67 -0.32 -8.84 -9.20
N ARG A 68 -1.34 -9.66 -9.46
CA ARG A 68 -2.34 -10.01 -8.46
C ARG A 68 -1.74 -10.76 -7.27
N PHE A 69 -0.81 -11.69 -7.50
CA PHE A 69 -0.13 -12.39 -6.39
C PHE A 69 0.75 -11.46 -5.57
N HIS A 70 1.35 -10.45 -6.19
CA HIS A 70 2.11 -9.44 -5.47
C HIS A 70 1.19 -8.54 -4.64
N LEU A 71 0.02 -8.15 -5.16
CA LEU A 71 -0.99 -7.43 -4.37
C LEU A 71 -1.53 -8.25 -3.20
N ASP A 72 -1.78 -9.55 -3.39
CA ASP A 72 -2.16 -10.48 -2.31
C ASP A 72 -1.10 -10.50 -1.20
N TYR A 73 0.18 -10.48 -1.57
CA TYR A 73 1.29 -10.38 -0.62
C TYR A 73 1.25 -9.06 0.16
N LEU A 74 1.14 -7.92 -0.53
CA LEU A 74 1.05 -6.60 0.10
C LEU A 74 -0.17 -6.48 1.02
N TYR A 75 -1.29 -7.11 0.64
CA TYR A 75 -2.48 -7.21 1.47
C TYR A 75 -2.21 -8.05 2.73
N SER A 76 -1.51 -9.18 2.60
CA SER A 76 -1.16 -10.04 3.74
C SER A 76 -0.22 -9.37 4.74
N LYS A 77 0.62 -8.43 4.28
CA LYS A 77 1.49 -7.58 5.10
C LYS A 77 0.79 -6.33 5.63
N GLY A 78 -0.48 -6.14 5.27
CA GLY A 78 -1.30 -5.00 5.67
C GLY A 78 -0.77 -3.66 5.16
N VAL A 79 0.02 -3.64 4.08
CA VAL A 79 0.50 -2.41 3.45
C VAL A 79 -0.39 -1.96 2.29
N ALA A 80 -1.26 -2.86 1.81
CA ALA A 80 -2.29 -2.57 0.83
C ALA A 80 -3.67 -3.01 1.35
N ARG A 81 -4.73 -2.25 1.05
CA ARG A 81 -6.13 -2.62 1.34
C ARG A 81 -7.05 -2.07 0.26
N SER A 82 -8.08 -2.86 -0.10
CA SER A 82 -9.13 -2.41 -1.01
C SER A 82 -10.17 -1.54 -0.27
N GLY A 83 -10.71 -0.52 -0.94
CA GLY A 83 -11.93 0.17 -0.47
C GLY A 83 -11.74 1.39 0.44
N GLY A 84 -10.58 2.05 0.42
CA GLY A 84 -10.46 3.41 0.96
C GLY A 84 -10.50 3.54 2.49
N ASP A 85 -10.53 2.46 3.27
CA ASP A 85 -10.41 2.47 4.73
C ASP A 85 -9.05 1.89 5.18
N LEU A 86 -7.99 2.57 4.77
CA LEU A 86 -6.72 2.51 5.48
C LEU A 86 -6.84 3.43 6.69
N GLN A 87 -7.14 2.85 7.85
CA GLN A 87 -6.55 3.36 9.09
C GLN A 87 -5.07 3.03 8.95
N LEU A 88 -4.26 4.00 8.52
CA LEU A 88 -2.82 3.90 8.67
C LEU A 88 -2.59 3.63 10.17
N GLY A 89 -2.19 2.40 10.51
CA GLY A 89 -1.58 2.16 11.79
C GLY A 89 -0.39 3.12 11.93
N PRO A 90 -0.05 3.58 13.13
CA PRO A 90 1.08 4.49 13.28
C PRO A 90 2.36 3.79 12.79
N GLY A 91 3.05 4.38 11.81
CA GLY A 91 4.38 3.97 11.36
C GLY A 91 4.51 3.67 9.85
N VAL A 92 5.72 3.80 9.34
CA VAL A 92 6.10 3.33 8.00
C VAL A 92 6.25 1.80 8.07
N ARG A 93 5.78 1.10 7.03
CA ARG A 93 5.97 -0.34 6.91
C ARG A 93 6.94 -0.68 5.79
N VAL A 94 8.05 -1.31 6.16
CA VAL A 94 9.04 -1.85 5.25
C VAL A 94 8.66 -3.29 4.89
N VAL A 95 8.85 -3.64 3.63
CA VAL A 95 8.54 -4.95 3.07
C VAL A 95 9.72 -5.43 2.25
N ASP A 96 10.20 -6.65 2.50
CA ASP A 96 11.32 -7.23 1.77
C ASP A 96 10.89 -7.68 0.35
N PRO A 97 11.54 -7.18 -0.72
CA PRO A 97 11.29 -7.62 -2.09
C PRO A 97 11.55 -9.12 -2.32
N GLN A 98 12.48 -9.73 -1.59
CA GLN A 98 12.84 -11.14 -1.74
C GLN A 98 11.76 -12.05 -1.15
N GLU A 99 11.17 -11.63 -0.02
CA GLU A 99 10.01 -12.30 0.55
C GLU A 99 8.80 -12.22 -0.40
N ALA A 100 8.59 -11.06 -1.04
CA ALA A 100 7.54 -10.87 -2.04
C ALA A 100 7.68 -11.86 -3.21
N GLN A 101 8.89 -11.99 -3.77
CA GLN A 101 9.17 -12.94 -4.85
C GLN A 101 8.89 -14.39 -4.42
N ALA A 102 9.35 -14.78 -3.23
CA ALA A 102 9.12 -16.11 -2.70
C ALA A 102 7.62 -16.38 -2.49
N TYR A 103 6.86 -15.38 -2.02
CA TYR A 103 5.41 -15.47 -1.88
C TYR A 103 4.73 -15.70 -3.23
N VAL A 104 5.07 -14.89 -4.24
CA VAL A 104 4.48 -14.99 -5.58
C VAL A 104 4.72 -16.37 -6.19
N LEU A 105 5.94 -16.90 -6.10
CA LEU A 105 6.26 -18.24 -6.61
C LEU A 105 5.48 -19.35 -5.90
N ARG A 106 5.34 -19.27 -4.56
CA ARG A 106 4.51 -20.22 -3.81
C ARG A 106 3.04 -20.12 -4.20
N ARG A 107 2.51 -18.91 -4.37
CA ARG A 107 1.12 -18.67 -4.74
C ARG A 107 0.81 -19.14 -6.16
N ALA A 108 1.74 -18.91 -7.08
CA ALA A 108 1.67 -19.39 -8.46
C ALA A 108 1.58 -20.92 -8.55
N ALA A 109 2.38 -21.63 -7.74
CA ALA A 109 2.37 -23.09 -7.69
C ALA A 109 1.02 -23.67 -7.20
N LEU A 110 0.23 -22.93 -6.41
CA LEU A 110 -1.09 -23.38 -5.96
C LEU A 110 -2.15 -23.38 -7.08
N VAL A 111 -1.86 -22.73 -8.21
CA VAL A 111 -2.76 -22.64 -9.37
C VAL A 111 -2.12 -23.23 -10.64
N ASP A 112 -1.15 -24.13 -10.47
CA ASP A 112 -0.40 -24.78 -11.54
C ASP A 112 0.26 -23.80 -12.54
N PHE A 113 0.67 -22.63 -12.04
CA PHE A 113 1.39 -21.61 -12.80
C PHE A 113 2.85 -21.54 -12.34
N TYR A 114 3.79 -21.67 -13.27
CA TYR A 114 5.22 -21.77 -12.97
C TYR A 114 6.05 -20.74 -13.74
N PRO A 115 5.97 -19.45 -13.39
CA PRO A 115 6.77 -18.41 -14.03
C PRO A 115 8.24 -18.56 -13.69
N ASN A 116 9.12 -18.16 -14.61
CA ASN A 116 10.54 -18.06 -14.31
C ASN A 116 10.76 -17.01 -13.21
N ARG A 117 11.63 -17.31 -12.25
CA ARG A 117 12.02 -16.37 -11.19
C ARG A 117 12.49 -15.03 -11.74
N THR A 118 13.26 -15.02 -12.84
CA THR A 118 13.73 -13.77 -13.46
C THR A 118 12.56 -12.91 -13.91
N HIS A 119 11.55 -13.50 -14.56
CA HIS A 119 10.36 -12.75 -15.00
C HIS A 119 9.56 -12.22 -13.80
N VAL A 120 9.47 -12.97 -12.70
CA VAL A 120 8.82 -12.49 -11.47
C VAL A 120 9.54 -11.28 -10.89
N VAL A 121 10.88 -11.29 -10.87
CA VAL A 121 11.69 -10.16 -10.40
C VAL A 121 11.43 -8.92 -11.27
N GLU A 122 11.45 -9.07 -12.59
CA GLU A 122 11.25 -7.96 -13.53
C GLU A 122 9.83 -7.38 -13.42
N VAL A 123 8.81 -8.23 -13.35
CA VAL A 123 7.42 -7.79 -13.19
C VAL A 123 7.20 -7.06 -11.86
N ILE A 124 7.75 -7.58 -10.75
CA ILE A 124 7.66 -6.92 -9.44
C ILE A 124 8.40 -5.58 -9.47
N ALA A 125 9.60 -5.53 -10.05
CA ALA A 125 10.37 -4.29 -10.18
C ALA A 125 9.62 -3.23 -11.00
N SER A 126 9.04 -3.60 -12.14
CA SER A 126 8.21 -2.70 -12.96
C SER A 126 6.96 -2.24 -12.20
N GLN A 127 6.34 -3.10 -11.39
CA GLN A 127 5.19 -2.71 -10.56
C GLN A 127 5.57 -1.75 -9.43
N LEU A 128 6.75 -1.93 -8.82
CA LEU A 128 7.27 -0.99 -7.83
C LEU A 128 7.57 0.38 -8.47
N ALA A 129 8.09 0.40 -9.70
CA ALA A 129 8.27 1.64 -10.45
C ALA A 129 6.93 2.33 -10.77
N TYR A 130 5.86 1.57 -11.04
CA TYR A 130 4.51 2.14 -11.16
C TYR A 130 4.05 2.77 -9.84
N PHE A 131 4.25 2.09 -8.71
CA PHE A 131 3.91 2.65 -7.39
C PHE A 131 4.68 3.92 -7.08
N GLU A 132 5.96 3.99 -7.46
CA GLU A 132 6.77 5.19 -7.32
C GLU A 132 6.26 6.32 -8.23
N ALA A 133 5.93 6.01 -9.48
CA ALA A 133 5.41 6.98 -10.45
C ALA A 133 4.09 7.63 -10.00
N ILE A 134 3.22 6.85 -9.35
CA ILE A 134 1.99 7.38 -8.75
C ILE A 134 2.24 7.97 -7.35
N GLY A 135 3.44 7.85 -6.77
CA GLY A 135 3.76 8.36 -5.43
C GLY A 135 3.15 7.54 -4.28
N ALA A 136 2.85 6.26 -4.52
CA ALA A 136 2.37 5.32 -3.51
C ALA A 136 3.49 4.74 -2.63
N VAL A 137 4.74 4.78 -3.11
CA VAL A 137 5.94 4.37 -2.37
C VAL A 137 7.04 5.40 -2.57
N SER A 138 7.96 5.48 -1.61
CA SER A 138 9.18 6.29 -1.68
C SER A 138 10.38 5.47 -1.24
N GLU A 139 11.55 5.76 -1.80
CA GLU A 139 12.80 5.22 -1.29
C GLU A 139 13.04 5.73 0.14
N VAL A 140 13.51 4.84 1.02
CA VAL A 140 13.84 5.16 2.41
C VAL A 140 15.35 4.99 2.57
N GLU A 141 16.04 6.02 3.08
CA GLU A 141 17.49 5.99 3.29
C GLU A 141 17.86 5.07 4.46
N GLY A 142 19.03 4.42 4.36
CA GLY A 142 19.54 3.42 5.32
C GLY A 142 19.40 3.72 6.82
N PRO A 143 19.79 4.90 7.34
CA PRO A 143 19.64 5.19 8.76
C PRO A 143 18.17 5.23 9.23
N ASP A 144 17.25 5.61 8.35
CA ASP A 144 15.82 5.63 8.64
C ASP A 144 15.23 4.20 8.55
N LEU A 145 15.76 3.35 7.66
CA LEU A 145 15.33 1.94 7.54
C LEU A 145 15.53 1.14 8.83
N GLU A 146 16.69 1.26 9.47
CA GLU A 146 16.99 0.52 10.71
C GLU A 146 16.05 0.93 11.86
N GLU A 147 15.71 2.22 11.95
CA GLU A 147 14.76 2.74 12.94
C GLU A 147 13.35 2.21 12.68
N LEU A 148 12.90 2.24 11.42
CA LEU A 148 11.58 1.76 11.01
C LEU A 148 11.42 0.24 11.18
N GLU A 149 12.44 -0.55 10.85
CA GLU A 149 12.45 -2.00 11.07
C GLU A 149 12.36 -2.34 12.57
N ALA A 150 13.06 -1.58 13.42
CA ALA A 150 13.02 -1.74 14.86
C ALA A 150 11.63 -1.38 15.43
N GLU A 151 11.02 -0.29 14.94
CA GLU A 151 9.65 0.10 15.30
C GLU A 151 8.63 -0.96 14.90
N GLN A 152 8.73 -1.51 13.69
CA GLN A 152 7.87 -2.61 13.22
C GLN A 152 8.02 -3.86 14.09
N HIS A 153 9.25 -4.27 14.39
CA HIS A 153 9.50 -5.44 15.25
C HIS A 153 8.96 -5.26 16.67
N GLN A 154 8.97 -4.03 17.19
CA GLN A 154 8.40 -3.72 18.48
C GLN A 154 6.86 -3.72 18.43
N HIS A 155 6.27 -3.25 17.34
CA HIS A 155 4.81 -3.30 17.10
C HIS A 155 4.32 -4.75 16.99
N ASP A 156 4.98 -5.60 16.21
CA ASP A 156 4.65 -7.02 16.05
C ASP A 156 4.77 -7.80 17.37
N ARG A 157 5.69 -7.40 18.27
CA ARG A 157 5.80 -7.97 19.62
C ARG A 157 4.72 -7.47 20.58
N ALA A 158 4.16 -6.29 20.34
CA ALA A 158 3.15 -5.67 21.20
C ALA A 158 1.72 -6.14 20.85
N GLU A 159 1.47 -6.57 19.61
CA GLU A 159 0.21 -7.23 19.25
C GLU A 159 0.11 -8.61 19.95
N PRO A 160 -1.01 -8.92 20.63
CA PRO A 160 -1.24 -10.25 21.19
C PRO A 160 -1.22 -11.27 20.06
N GLN A 161 -0.23 -12.18 20.09
CA GLN A 161 -0.18 -13.31 19.16
C GLN A 161 -1.53 -14.04 19.20
N PRO A 162 -2.19 -14.27 18.05
CA PRO A 162 -3.40 -15.07 18.03
C PRO A 162 -3.08 -16.41 18.71
N PRO A 163 -3.97 -16.93 19.57
CA PRO A 163 -3.71 -18.16 20.28
C PRO A 163 -3.31 -19.25 19.27
N PRO A 164 -2.32 -20.10 19.62
CA PRO A 164 -1.85 -21.13 18.71
C PRO A 164 -3.05 -21.93 18.23
N VAL A 165 -3.28 -21.96 16.92
CA VAL A 165 -4.34 -22.76 16.31
C VAL A 165 -3.99 -24.22 16.57
N ASP A 166 -4.61 -24.81 17.59
CA ASP A 166 -4.50 -26.20 17.95
C ASP A 166 -4.96 -27.02 16.74
N GLY A 167 -4.00 -27.65 16.06
CA GLY A 167 -4.21 -28.44 14.84
C GLY A 167 -5.03 -29.73 15.04
N ASN A 168 -5.98 -29.76 15.97
CA ASN A 168 -6.86 -30.89 16.21
C ASN A 168 -8.34 -30.52 16.01
N GLY A 169 -8.67 -30.20 14.75
CA GLY A 169 -10.04 -30.09 14.25
C GLY A 169 -10.30 -31.15 13.17
N GLY A 170 -10.02 -32.42 13.46
CA GLY A 170 -10.49 -33.53 12.64
C GLY A 170 -11.98 -33.80 12.90
N PRO A 171 -12.81 -34.06 11.88
CA PRO A 171 -14.23 -34.33 12.08
C PRO A 171 -14.42 -35.66 12.82
N ALA A 172 -15.27 -35.63 13.85
CA ALA A 172 -15.90 -36.82 14.42
C ALA A 172 -17.11 -37.23 13.56
#